data_AF-A0A7C7UNU8-F1
#
_entry.id   AF-A0A7C7UNU8-F1
#
_cell.length_a   1.000
_cell.length_b   1.000
_cell.length_c   1.000
_cell.angle_alpha   90.00
_cell.angle_beta   90.00
_cell.angle_gamma   90.00
#
_symmetry.space_group_name_H-M   'P 1'
#
loop_
_entity.id
_entity.type
_entity.pdbx_description
1 polymer ?
#
loop_
_entity_poly.entity_id
_entity_poly.type
_entity_poly.pdbx_seq_one_letter_code
_entity_poly.pdbx_strand_id
1 'polypeptide(L)'
;MTVVSEATAVEAYFSMAGEVTPRRFTWHSSTLSVEGVGRRWREGGERCFAVLTAGGRPFELRLDEETLRWRVSRAPTRRPAAA
;
A
#
# COMPACT_ATOMS: atom_id res chain seq x y z
N MET A 1 -10.82 2.02 8.35
CA MET A 1 -9.43 1.57 8.15
C MET A 1 -8.73 1.67 9.48
N THR A 2 -7.88 0.70 9.81
CA THR A 2 -7.11 0.66 11.06
C THR A 2 -5.66 1.02 10.76
N VAL A 3 -5.02 1.77 11.67
CA VAL A 3 -3.59 2.09 11.57
C VAL A 3 -2.77 0.84 11.90
N VAL A 4 -1.79 0.55 11.05
CA VAL A 4 -0.85 -0.57 11.17
C VAL A 4 0.55 -0.07 10.79
N SER A 5 1.59 -0.88 10.99
CA SER A 5 2.94 -0.58 10.49
C SER A 5 3.66 -1.89 10.19
N GLU A 6 3.21 -2.57 9.14
CA GLU A 6 3.74 -3.87 8.72
C GLU A 6 4.61 -3.70 7.47
N ALA A 7 5.88 -4.13 7.55
CA ALA A 7 6.75 -4.16 6.39
C ALA A 7 6.20 -5.13 5.34
N THR A 8 6.27 -4.76 4.07
CA THR A 8 5.73 -5.59 2.98
C THR A 8 6.58 -5.53 1.73
N ALA A 9 6.60 -6.63 0.97
CA ALA A 9 7.12 -6.63 -0.39
C ALA A 9 6.09 -6.00 -1.33
N VAL A 10 6.54 -5.07 -2.16
CA VAL A 10 5.72 -4.37 -3.15
C VAL A 10 6.35 -4.51 -4.52
N GLU A 11 5.57 -4.96 -5.50
CA GLU A 11 5.89 -4.80 -6.91
C GLU A 11 5.41 -3.42 -7.34
N ALA A 12 6.31 -2.57 -7.81
CA ALA A 12 6.01 -1.21 -8.25
C ALA A 12 6.73 -0.88 -9.56
N TYR A 13 6.07 -0.09 -10.40
CA TYR A 13 6.69 0.51 -11.57
C TYR A 13 7.27 1.88 -11.22
N PHE A 14 8.53 2.10 -11.58
CA PHE A 14 9.21 3.39 -11.50
C PHE A 14 9.38 3.91 -12.92
N SER A 15 8.76 5.05 -13.21
CA SER A 15 8.90 5.68 -14.52
C SER A 15 10.25 6.40 -14.63
N MET A 16 10.66 6.71 -15.87
CA MET A 16 11.84 7.54 -16.13
C MET A 16 11.74 8.96 -15.54
N ALA A 17 10.52 9.43 -15.26
CA ALA A 17 10.27 10.70 -14.58
C ALA A 17 10.32 10.58 -13.04
N GLY A 18 10.60 9.39 -12.52
CA GLY A 18 10.64 9.10 -11.09
C GLY A 18 9.25 8.91 -10.46
N GLU A 19 8.19 8.76 -11.24
CA GLU A 19 6.86 8.43 -10.72
C GLU A 19 6.78 6.97 -10.29
N VAL A 20 6.20 6.71 -9.12
CA VAL A 20 6.08 5.38 -8.54
C VAL A 20 4.63 4.93 -8.59
N THR A 21 4.38 3.75 -9.14
CA THR A 21 3.04 3.16 -9.21
C THR A 21 3.06 1.75 -8.63
N PRO A 22 2.49 1.53 -7.42
CA PRO A 22 2.31 0.21 -6.85
C PRO A 22 1.41 -0.67 -7.74
N ARG A 23 1.78 -1.93 -7.91
CA ARG A 23 1.06 -2.92 -8.73
C ARG A 23 0.54 -4.08 -7.90
N ARG A 24 1.36 -4.59 -6.98
CA ARG A 24 1.01 -5.72 -6.09
C ARG A 24 1.74 -5.56 -4.77
N PHE A 25 1.17 -6.07 -3.69
CA PHE A 25 1.85 -6.11 -2.39
C PHE A 25 1.44 -7.33 -1.57
N THR A 26 2.23 -7.69 -0.57
CA THR A 26 1.91 -8.81 0.32
C THR A 26 1.15 -8.31 1.56
N TRP A 27 0.09 -9.01 1.95
CA TRP A 27 -0.67 -8.73 3.16
C TRP A 27 -1.16 -10.03 3.80
N HIS A 28 -0.78 -10.29 5.05
CA HIS A 28 -1.12 -11.52 5.78
C HIS A 28 -0.98 -12.79 4.91
N SER A 29 0.23 -13.02 4.38
CA SER A 29 0.59 -14.16 3.53
C SER A 29 -0.08 -14.23 2.15
N SER A 30 -0.93 -13.25 1.80
CA SER A 30 -1.57 -13.16 0.48
C SER A 30 -0.94 -12.06 -0.36
N THR A 31 -0.72 -12.31 -1.65
CA THR A 31 -0.36 -11.25 -2.59
C THR A 31 -1.64 -10.61 -3.13
N LEU A 32 -1.82 -9.32 -2.87
CA LEU A 32 -2.95 -8.53 -3.34
C LEU A 32 -2.54 -7.70 -4.56
N SER A 33 -3.33 -7.76 -5.62
CA SER A 33 -3.20 -6.88 -6.77
C SER A 33 -3.84 -5.52 -6.48
N VAL A 34 -3.16 -4.45 -6.89
CA VAL A 34 -3.67 -3.08 -6.86
C VAL A 34 -4.51 -2.86 -8.11
N GLU A 35 -5.81 -2.62 -7.90
CA GLU A 35 -6.78 -2.33 -8.96
C GLU A 35 -6.94 -0.83 -9.21
N GLY A 36 -6.62 -0.01 -8.20
CA GLY A 36 -6.67 1.44 -8.32
C GLY A 36 -5.68 2.11 -7.38
N VAL A 37 -5.08 3.21 -7.85
CA VAL A 37 -4.25 4.10 -7.04
C VAL A 37 -4.96 5.44 -6.99
N GLY A 38 -5.39 5.83 -5.78
CA GLY A 38 -6.02 7.11 -5.50
C GLY A 38 -4.97 8.18 -5.21
N ARG A 39 -5.17 8.90 -4.10
CA ARG A 39 -4.27 9.99 -3.68
C ARG A 39 -2.84 9.48 -3.50
N ARG A 40 -1.88 10.27 -3.99
CA ARG A 40 -0.44 10.12 -3.76
C ARG A 40 0.05 11.39 -3.09
N TRP A 41 0.87 11.27 -2.05
CA TRP A 41 1.39 12.43 -1.34
C TRP A 41 2.74 12.11 -0.70
N ARG A 42 3.43 13.14 -0.21
CA ARG A 42 4.65 12.99 0.58
C ARG A 42 4.38 13.39 2.02
N GLU A 43 4.93 12.62 2.96
CA GLU A 43 4.83 12.92 4.39
C GLU A 43 6.08 12.37 5.09
N GLY A 44 6.80 13.21 5.84
CA GLY A 44 7.93 12.76 6.66
C GLY A 44 9.05 12.04 5.91
N GLY A 45 9.32 12.40 4.65
CA GLY A 45 10.32 11.73 3.80
C GLY A 45 9.82 10.46 3.10
N GLU A 46 8.56 10.07 3.32
CA GLU A 46 7.94 8.91 2.67
C GLU A 46 7.02 9.35 1.52
N ARG A 47 6.96 8.55 0.46
CA ARG A 47 5.84 8.60 -0.50
C ARG A 47 4.72 7.71 -0.01
N CYS A 48 3.52 8.27 0.04
CA CYS A 48 2.32 7.61 0.51
C CYS A 48 1.33 7.41 -0.64
N PHE A 49 0.66 6.26 -0.64
CA PHE A 49 -0.26 5.84 -1.68
C PHE A 49 -1.54 5.30 -1.06
N ALA A 50 -2.68 5.90 -1.39
CA ALA A 50 -3.98 5.28 -1.18
C ALA A 50 -4.23 4.30 -2.33
N VAL A 51 -4.38 3.01 -2.02
CA VAL A 51 -4.59 1.96 -3.03
C VAL A 51 -5.87 1.19 -2.75
N LEU A 52 -6.48 0.67 -3.82
CA LEU A 52 -7.62 -0.23 -3.78
C LEU A 52 -7.18 -1.59 -4.31
N THR A 53 -7.61 -2.65 -3.63
CA THR A 53 -7.47 -4.04 -4.07
C THR A 53 -8.84 -4.63 -4.38
N ALA A 54 -8.86 -5.87 -4.87
CA ALA A 54 -10.08 -6.63 -5.20
C ALA A 54 -11.21 -6.43 -4.18
N GLY A 55 -12.40 -6.11 -4.70
CA GLY A 55 -13.59 -5.79 -3.92
C GLY A 55 -13.58 -4.38 -3.31
N GLY A 56 -12.77 -3.46 -3.85
CA GLY A 56 -12.70 -2.07 -3.40
C GLY A 56 -12.09 -1.91 -2.01
N ARG A 57 -11.29 -2.87 -1.54
CA ARG A 57 -10.70 -2.85 -0.20
C ARG A 57 -9.55 -1.84 -0.15
N PRO A 58 -9.64 -0.80 0.71
CA PRO A 58 -8.65 0.28 0.73
C PRO A 58 -7.45 -0.02 1.63
N PHE A 59 -6.26 0.33 1.16
CA PHE A 59 -5.01 0.27 1.90
C PHE A 59 -4.22 1.56 1.73
N GLU A 60 -3.35 1.86 2.70
CA GLU A 60 -2.31 2.89 2.57
C GLU A 60 -0.95 2.20 2.55
N LEU A 61 -0.20 2.40 1.47
CA LEU A 61 1.18 1.97 1.34
C LEU A 61 2.10 3.17 1.51
N ARG A 62 3.23 2.97 2.17
CA ARG A 62 4.28 3.97 2.30
C ARG A 62 5.61 3.41 1.83
N LEU A 63 6.33 4.23 1.07
CA LEU A 63 7.69 4.00 0.62
C LEU A 63 8.61 5.01 1.28
N ASP A 64 9.56 4.53 2.07
CA ASP A 64 10.72 5.31 2.49
C ASP A 64 11.65 5.50 1.28
N GLU A 65 11.88 6.75 0.86
CA GLU A 65 12.64 7.04 -0.36
C GLU A 65 14.15 6.82 -0.22
N GLU A 66 14.68 6.76 1.01
CA GLU A 66 16.11 6.60 1.29
C GLU A 66 16.50 5.11 1.32
N THR A 67 15.70 4.30 2.02
CA THR A 67 15.95 2.88 2.22
C THR A 67 15.23 1.99 1.21
N LEU A 68 14.31 2.57 0.43
CA LEU A 68 13.41 1.87 -0.50
C LEU A 68 12.54 0.79 0.17
N ARG A 69 12.29 0.92 1.47
CA ARG A 69 11.48 -0.01 2.24
C ARG A 69 10.01 0.38 2.18
N TRP A 70 9.16 -0.62 1.96
CA TRP A 70 7.72 -0.46 1.93
C TRP A 70 7.06 -0.93 3.22
N ARG A 71 5.99 -0.25 3.60
CA ARG A 71 5.09 -0.69 4.67
C ARG A 71 3.63 -0.43 4.33
N VAL A 72 2.76 -1.26 4.89
CA VAL A 72 1.33 -0.96 5.03
C VAL A 72 1.16 -0.12 6.28
N SER A 73 0.67 1.11 6.14
CA SER A 73 0.40 2.03 7.27
C SER A 73 -1.07 2.02 7.69
N ARG A 74 -1.98 1.66 6.77
CA ARG A 74 -3.40 1.48 7.06
C ARG A 74 -3.99 0.34 6.24
N ALA A 75 -4.85 -0.45 6.87
CA ALA A 75 -5.54 -1.57 6.25
C ALA A 75 -7.06 -1.48 6.49
N PRO A 76 -7.90 -2.22 5.73
CA PRO A 76 -9.32 -2.35 6.04
C PRO A 76 -9.50 -2.88 7.46
N THR A 77 -10.50 -2.37 8.16
CA THR A 77 -10.85 -2.91 9.47
C THR A 77 -11.37 -4.33 9.24
N ARG A 78 -10.72 -5.32 9.85
CA ARG A 78 -11.17 -6.72 9.79
C ARG A 78 -12.55 -6.78 10.43
N ARG A 79 -13.60 -6.98 9.63
CA ARG A 79 -14.93 -7.25 10.17
C ARG A 79 -14.88 -8.69 10.73
N PRO A 80 -15.23 -8.92 12.00
CA PRO A 80 -15.37 -10.30 12.49
C PRO A 80 -16.40 -11.02 11.61
N ALA A 81 -16.14 -12.28 11.28
CA ALA A 81 -17.14 -13.12 10.64
C ALA A 81 -18.35 -13.21 11.59
N ALA A 82 -19.56 -13.01 11.07
CA ALA A 82 -20.76 -13.31 11.84
C ALA A 82 -20.74 -14.82 12.14
N ALA A 83 -20.93 -15.17 13.41
CA ALA A 83 -21.03 -16.55 13.88
C ALA A 83 -22.32 -17.21 13.40
#